data_AF-A0A852XAC1-F1
#
_entry.id   AF-A0A852XAC1-F1
#
_cell.length_a   1.000
_cell.length_b   1.000
_cell.length_c   1.000
_cell.angle_alpha   90.00
_cell.angle_beta   90.00
_cell.angle_gamma   90.00
#
_symmetry.space_group_name_H-M   'P 1'
#
loop_
_entity.id
_entity.type
_entity.pdbx_description
1 polymer ?
#
loop_
_entity_poly.entity_id
_entity_poly.type
_entity_poly.pdbx_seq_one_letter_code
_entity_poly.pdbx_strand_id
1 'polypeptide(L)' 'MRPHRPSRRPSRLVAYRCRRDQIFRILWPEADAPLVHPCPVCGAASLRLIDTRPDAA' A
#
# COMPACT_ATOMS: atom_id res chain seq x y z
N MET A 1 -37.35 0.35 -1.81
CA MET A 1 -36.09 -0.28 -2.23
C MET A 1 -34.96 0.70 -1.97
N ARG A 2 -34.13 0.48 -0.95
CA ARG A 2 -32.96 1.34 -0.67
C ARG A 2 -31.82 0.93 -1.60
N PRO A 3 -31.10 1.84 -2.27
CA PRO A 3 -29.95 1.48 -3.07
C PRO A 3 -28.85 0.97 -2.15
N HIS A 4 -28.43 -0.28 -2.34
CA HIS A 4 -27.22 -0.81 -1.72
C HIS A 4 -26.03 -0.02 -2.26
N ARG A 5 -25.61 0.99 -1.51
CA ARG A 5 -24.33 1.67 -1.76
C ARG A 5 -23.25 0.59 -1.64
N PRO A 6 -22.43 0.32 -2.67
CA PRO A 6 -21.37 -0.65 -2.54
C PRO A 6 -20.47 -0.16 -1.41
N SER A 7 -20.31 -0.98 -0.37
CA SER A 7 -19.36 -0.74 0.72
C SER A 7 -17.96 -0.71 0.12
N ARG A 8 -17.56 0.45 -0.42
CA ARG A 8 -16.18 0.75 -0.79
C ARG A 8 -15.42 0.71 0.51
N ARG A 9 -14.79 -0.43 0.79
CA ARG A 9 -13.79 -0.51 1.86
C ARG A 9 -12.84 0.67 1.67
N PRO A 10 -12.49 1.42 2.73
CA PRO A 10 -11.54 2.51 2.61
C PRO A 10 -10.29 1.97 1.93
N SER A 11 -9.84 2.66 0.89
CA SER A 11 -8.64 2.29 0.14
C SER A 11 -7.55 3.28 0.49
N ARG A 12 -6.36 2.80 0.80
CA ARG A 12 -5.21 3.62 1.14
C ARG A 12 -4.08 3.38 0.14
N LEU A 13 -3.39 4.45 -0.22
CA LEU A 13 -2.18 4.36 -1.00
C LEU A 13 -1.03 3.92 -0.09
N VAL A 14 -0.41 2.77 -0.41
CA VAL A 14 0.67 2.17 0.37
C VAL A 14 1.93 2.15 -0.46
N ALA A 15 3.03 2.65 0.10
CA ALA A 15 4.32 2.66 -0.56
C ALA A 15 5.14 1.42 -0.18
N TYR A 16 5.91 0.90 -1.13
CA TYR A 16 6.85 -0.21 -0.94
C TYR A 16 8.21 0.18 -1.51
N ARG A 17 9.28 -0.26 -0.85
CA ARG A 17 10.67 -0.09 -1.32
C ARG A 17 11.25 -1.45 -1.68
N CYS A 18 11.67 -1.58 -2.93
CA CYS A 18 12.44 -2.71 -3.42
C CYS A 18 13.92 -2.54 -3.03
N ARG A 19 14.67 -3.64 -2.91
CA ARG A 19 16.13 -3.59 -2.62
C ARG A 19 16.99 -2.88 -3.66
N ARG A 20 16.46 -2.61 -4.85
CA ARG A 20 17.12 -1.85 -5.92
C ARG A 20 16.84 -0.34 -5.81
N ASP A 21 16.56 0.14 -4.61
CA ASP A 21 16.17 1.52 -4.30
C ASP A 21 14.96 2.08 -5.07
N GLN A 22 14.17 1.23 -5.73
CA GLN A 22 12.91 1.65 -6.33
C GLN A 22 11.77 1.69 -5.32
N ILE A 23 11.06 2.82 -5.30
CA ILE A 23 9.85 3.02 -4.52
C ILE A 23 8.65 3.04 -5.45
N PHE A 24 7.62 2.28 -5.12
CA PHE A 24 6.36 2.27 -5.86
C PHE A 24 5.19 2.32 -4.88
N ARG A 25 4.03 2.75 -5.38
CA ARG A 25 2.82 2.95 -4.58
C ARG A 25 1.68 2.11 -5.16
N ILE A 26 0.98 1.38 -4.31
CA ILE A 26 -0.14 0.52 -4.69
C ILE A 26 -1.35 0.91 -3.84
N LEU A 27 -2.52 1.02 -4.48
CA LEU A 27 -3.77 1.22 -3.79
C LEU A 27 -4.22 -0.12 -3.18
N TRP A 28 -4.30 -0.17 -1.86
CA TRP A 28 -4.78 -1.33 -1.13
C TRP A 28 -6.09 -1.01 -0.42
N PRO A 29 -7.02 -1.98 -0.27
CA PRO A 29 -8.01 -1.89 0.78
C PRO A 29 -7.29 -1.76 2.13
N GLU A 30 -7.76 -0.87 2.99
CA GLU A 30 -7.09 -0.49 4.24
C GLU A 30 -6.73 -1.69 5.13
N ALA A 31 -7.57 -2.73 5.13
CA ALA A 31 -7.40 -3.94 5.91
C ALA A 31 -6.44 -4.99 5.30
N ASP A 32 -6.06 -4.85 4.02
CA ASP A 32 -5.45 -5.94 3.26
C ASP A 32 -3.99 -5.69 2.86
N ALA A 33 -3.45 -4.48 3.12
CA ALA A 33 -2.10 -4.11 2.66
C ALA A 33 -0.99 -4.93 3.35
N PRO A 34 -0.28 -5.83 2.64
CA PRO A 34 0.75 -6.68 3.24
C PRO A 34 2.01 -5.89 3.62
N LEU A 35 2.82 -6.46 4.50
CA LEU A 35 4.15 -5.92 4.84
C LEU A 35 5.17 -6.14 3.73
N VAL A 36 4.98 -7.18 2.92
CA VAL A 36 5.87 -7.54 1.81
C VAL A 36 5.04 -7.64 0.54
N HIS A 37 5.50 -7.00 -0.54
CA HIS A 37 4.86 -7.04 -1.85
C HIS A 37 5.92 -7.26 -2.94
N PRO A 38 5.68 -8.10 -3.96
CA PRO A 38 6.61 -8.26 -5.08
C PRO A 38 6.74 -6.94 -5.88
N CYS A 39 7.96 -6.54 -6.22
CA CYS A 39 8.18 -5.37 -7.06
C CYS A 39 7.60 -5.62 -8.46
N PRO A 40 6.74 -4.75 -9.01
CA PRO A 40 6.17 -4.95 -10.34
C PRO A 40 7.22 -4.85 -11.47
N VAL A 41 8.41 -4.30 -11.18
CA VAL A 41 9.48 -4.13 -12.17
C VAL A 41 10.41 -5.34 -12.23
N CYS A 42 10.77 -5.92 -11.09
CA CYS A 42 11.81 -6.97 -11.03
C CYS A 42 11.39 -8.25 -10.30
N GLY A 43 10.16 -8.32 -9.78
CA GLY A 43 9.64 -9.49 -9.05
C GLY A 43 10.23 -9.71 -7.66
N ALA A 44 11.27 -8.97 -7.27
CA ALA A 44 11.91 -9.10 -5.96
C ALA A 44 11.00 -8.65 -4.81
N ALA A 45 11.20 -9.21 -3.62
CA ALA A 45 10.48 -8.80 -2.41
C ALA A 45 10.75 -7.33 -2.07
N SER A 46 9.67 -6.56 -1.88
CA SER A 46 9.69 -5.16 -1.49
C SER A 46 9.00 -4.99 -0.15
N LEU A 47 9.59 -4.16 0.72
CA LEU A 47 9.06 -3.94 2.06
C LEU A 47 8.13 -2.73 2.05
N ARG A 48 7.00 -2.85 2.73
CA ARG A 48 6.07 -1.75 2.95
C ARG A 48 6.78 -0.65 3.72
N LEU A 49 6.74 0.55 3.17
CA LEU A 49 7.09 1.76 3.89
C LEU A 49 5.92 2.06 4.83
N ILE A 50 6.02 1.54 6.05
CA ILE A 50 5.16 1.93 7.14
C ILE A 50 5.63 3.33 7.48
N ASP A 51 4.77 4.31 7.19
CA ASP A 51 4.95 5.70 7.52
C ASP A 51 5.43 5.81 8.98
N THR A 52 6.74 6.00 9.17
CA THR A 52 7.28 6.52 10.41
C THR A 52 6.81 7.95 10.44
N ARG A 53 5.60 8.15 10.98
CA ARG A 53 4.97 9.39 11.44
C ARG A 53 5.40 10.65 10.66
N PRO A 54 4.52 11.33 9.91
CA PRO A 54 4.83 12.70 9.56
C PRO A 54 4.84 13.49 10.88
N ASP A 55 5.85 14.32 11.07
CA ASP A 55 5.89 15.33 12.14
C ASP A 55 6.33 14.83 13.53
N ALA A 56 7.64 14.93 13.76
CA ALA A 56 8.14 15.55 14.97
C ALA A 56 8.70 16.92 14.53
N ALA A 57 7.84 17.94 14.52
CA ALA A 57 8.24 19.34 14.54
C ALA A 57 9.03 19.68 15.81
#